data_AF-A0A670YVU4-F1
#
_entry.id   AF-A0A670YVU4-F1
#
_cell.length_a   1.000
_cell.length_b   1.000
_cell.length_c   1.000
_cell.angle_alpha   90.00
_cell.angle_beta   90.00
_cell.angle_gamma   90.00
#
_symmetry.space_group_name_H-M   'P 1'
#
loop_
_entity.id
_entity.type
_entity.pdbx_description
1 polymer ?
#
loop_
_entity_poly.entity_id
_entity_poly.type
_entity_poly.pdbx_seq_one_letter_code
_entity_poly.pdbx_strand_id
1 'polypeptide(L)'
;EEEEGSLENVADLTVMDVYDIASLVGQEFERLIDQHGCEAIGRLMPKVVRVLEILEVLVSRDHISPEVEELRLELDRLRLERVDRLEKERKHQKELELVEDVWRGEAQDLLTQIAQLQEENKQLTTNLANKDVNFSEEEFQKHEGMSERERQVMKKLKEVVDKQRDEIRAKDRELGLKNEDVEALQQQQNRLMKINHDLRHRITVVEAQGKALIEQKVELEAYLQTKEQEMAALRAELGKVREKPQGEPSHNGEENPEEFLSEAEKNTLDLKDPNRPRFTLQELRDVLHERNELKSKVFLLQEELLYYKRWVVIPLSQPDPGAKIFTAVMPMVAAGLIPDDPTLQPIRRLMSLVGTLDFEIFFFFGFFIPLFPAFAIVRMLPCPLFFA
;
A
#
# COMPACT_ATOMS: atom_id res chain seq x y z
N GLU A 1 28.98 -47.07 -32.46
CA GLU A 1 27.68 -46.70 -31.88
C GLU A 1 27.94 -46.43 -30.41
N GLU A 2 28.19 -45.18 -30.06
CA GLU A 2 28.14 -44.73 -28.67
C GLU A 2 27.40 -43.40 -28.73
N GLU A 3 26.13 -43.42 -28.32
CA GLU A 3 25.35 -42.22 -28.07
C GLU A 3 26.00 -41.51 -26.87
N GLU A 4 26.85 -40.53 -27.14
CA GLU A 4 27.11 -39.45 -26.17
C GLU A 4 25.79 -38.71 -25.97
N GLY A 5 25.03 -39.17 -24.96
CA GLY A 5 23.85 -38.49 -24.47
C GLY A 5 24.20 -37.05 -24.15
N SER A 6 23.59 -36.14 -24.92
CA SER A 6 23.60 -34.71 -24.68
C SER A 6 23.37 -34.43 -23.21
N LEU A 7 24.34 -33.80 -22.55
CA LEU A 7 24.16 -33.17 -21.25
C LEU A 7 23.07 -32.09 -21.40
N GLU A 8 21.81 -32.48 -21.26
CA GLU A 8 20.72 -31.54 -20.97
C GLU A 8 21.10 -30.76 -19.71
N ASN A 9 20.74 -29.48 -19.68
CA ASN A 9 21.16 -28.52 -18.68
C ASN A 9 21.13 -29.12 -17.27
N VAL A 10 22.27 -29.14 -16.59
CA VAL A 10 22.40 -29.61 -15.18
C VAL A 10 21.40 -28.91 -14.24
N ALA A 11 20.88 -27.76 -14.64
CA ALA A 11 19.88 -26.98 -13.93
C ALA A 11 18.47 -27.60 -13.87
N ASP A 12 18.13 -28.53 -14.78
CA ASP A 12 16.78 -29.11 -14.89
C ASP A 12 16.76 -30.61 -14.50
N LEU A 13 17.82 -31.11 -13.86
CA LEU A 13 17.90 -32.50 -13.41
C LEU A 13 16.76 -32.79 -12.44
N THR A 14 15.99 -33.85 -12.70
CA THR A 14 14.88 -34.30 -11.86
C THR A 14 15.25 -35.54 -11.05
N VAL A 15 14.45 -35.85 -10.03
CA VAL A 15 14.63 -37.05 -9.22
C VAL A 15 14.57 -38.31 -10.10
N MET A 16 13.76 -38.31 -11.16
CA MET A 16 13.68 -39.43 -12.11
C MET A 16 14.99 -39.65 -12.86
N ASP A 17 15.65 -38.58 -13.30
CA ASP A 17 16.93 -38.67 -14.01
C ASP A 17 18.02 -39.28 -13.12
N VAL A 18 18.00 -39.02 -11.80
CA VAL A 18 18.90 -39.64 -10.84
C VAL A 18 18.67 -41.15 -10.74
N TYR A 19 17.41 -41.61 -10.78
CA TYR A 19 17.08 -43.04 -10.79
C TYR A 19 17.51 -43.72 -12.11
N ASP A 20 17.36 -43.04 -13.24
CA ASP A 20 17.80 -43.55 -14.54
C ASP A 20 19.34 -43.67 -14.61
N ILE A 21 20.07 -42.67 -14.11
CA ILE A 21 21.53 -42.71 -13.96
C ILE A 21 21.95 -43.85 -13.01
N ALA A 22 21.25 -44.01 -11.88
CA ALA A 22 21.53 -45.09 -10.92
C ALA A 22 21.35 -46.48 -11.56
N SER A 23 20.35 -46.64 -12.42
CA SER A 23 20.10 -47.87 -13.19
C SER A 23 21.25 -48.17 -14.15
N LEU A 24 21.71 -47.17 -14.92
CA LEU A 24 22.83 -47.32 -15.85
C LEU A 24 24.13 -47.68 -15.10
N VAL A 25 24.42 -46.97 -14.00
CA VAL A 25 25.58 -47.24 -13.15
C VAL A 25 25.50 -48.64 -12.51
N GLY A 26 24.31 -49.08 -12.11
CA GLY A 26 24.07 -50.42 -11.59
C GLY A 26 24.37 -51.52 -12.60
N GLN A 27 23.97 -51.33 -13.87
CA GLN A 27 24.25 -52.27 -14.96
C GLN A 27 25.74 -52.39 -15.27
N GLU A 28 26.51 -51.29 -15.19
CA GLU A 28 27.97 -51.31 -15.34
C GLU A 28 28.63 -52.08 -14.19
N PHE A 29 28.16 -51.89 -12.96
CA PHE A 29 28.66 -52.65 -11.82
C PHE A 29 28.35 -54.14 -11.90
N GLU A 30 27.17 -54.53 -12.39
CA GLU A 30 26.82 -55.93 -12.61
C GLU A 30 27.80 -56.59 -13.61
N ARG A 31 28.07 -55.94 -14.74
CA ARG A 31 29.06 -56.41 -15.73
C ARG A 31 30.47 -56.56 -15.16
N LEU A 32 30.90 -55.62 -14.32
CA LEU A 32 32.20 -55.67 -13.67
C LEU A 32 32.28 -56.79 -12.61
N ILE A 33 31.19 -57.03 -11.87
CA ILE A 33 31.08 -58.14 -10.92
C ILE A 33 31.20 -59.48 -11.65
N ASP A 34 30.53 -59.64 -12.79
CA ASP A 34 30.57 -60.87 -13.58
C ASP A 34 31.99 -61.19 -14.09
N GLN A 35 32.77 -60.17 -14.43
CA GLN A 35 34.11 -60.34 -15.00
C GLN A 35 35.23 -60.44 -13.95
N HIS A 36 35.12 -59.72 -12.83
CA HIS A 36 36.21 -59.54 -11.87
C HIS A 36 35.85 -59.98 -10.43
N GLY A 37 34.62 -60.44 -10.20
CA GLY A 37 34.10 -60.84 -8.89
C GLY A 37 33.69 -59.67 -8.00
N CYS A 38 32.84 -59.95 -6.99
CA CYS A 38 32.25 -58.94 -6.11
C CYS A 38 33.27 -58.12 -5.30
N GLU A 39 34.45 -58.67 -5.02
CA GLU A 39 35.46 -57.98 -4.19
C GLU A 39 36.02 -56.72 -4.86
N ALA A 40 36.03 -56.67 -6.20
CA ALA A 40 36.54 -55.52 -6.96
C ALA A 40 35.73 -54.24 -6.73
N ILE A 41 34.41 -54.36 -6.48
CA ILE A 41 33.49 -53.21 -6.39
C ILE A 41 32.96 -53.01 -4.97
N GLY A 42 33.11 -53.98 -4.07
CA GLY A 42 32.52 -53.95 -2.72
C GLY A 42 32.83 -52.69 -1.89
N ARG A 43 33.98 -52.04 -2.11
CA ARG A 43 34.35 -50.77 -1.42
C ARG A 43 33.88 -49.50 -2.16
N LEU A 44 33.62 -49.59 -3.46
CA LEU A 44 33.19 -48.47 -4.31
C LEU A 44 31.66 -48.32 -4.29
N MET A 45 30.92 -49.44 -4.31
CA MET A 45 29.45 -49.45 -4.33
C MET A 45 28.83 -48.55 -3.25
N PRO A 46 29.22 -48.62 -1.96
CA PRO A 46 28.60 -47.77 -0.93
C PRO A 46 28.90 -46.28 -1.13
N LYS A 47 30.03 -45.94 -1.76
CA LYS A 47 30.40 -44.54 -2.05
C LYS A 47 29.56 -43.98 -3.20
N VAL A 48 29.30 -44.80 -4.22
CA VAL A 48 28.46 -44.39 -5.36
C VAL A 48 27.00 -44.28 -4.95
N VAL A 49 26.49 -45.23 -4.15
CA VAL A 49 25.17 -45.11 -3.52
C VAL A 49 25.09 -43.81 -2.72
N ARG A 50 26.10 -43.49 -1.90
CA ARG A 50 26.13 -42.24 -1.14
C ARG A 50 26.11 -40.98 -2.02
N VAL A 51 26.80 -40.99 -3.16
CA VAL A 51 26.78 -39.86 -4.10
C VAL A 51 25.39 -39.72 -4.75
N LEU A 52 24.76 -40.83 -5.14
CA LEU A 52 23.40 -40.84 -5.69
C LEU A 52 22.36 -40.37 -4.67
N GLU A 53 22.48 -40.79 -3.40
CA GLU A 53 21.65 -40.29 -2.28
C GLU A 53 21.79 -38.77 -2.08
N ILE A 54 23.03 -38.25 -2.13
CA ILE A 54 23.28 -36.80 -2.01
C ILE A 54 22.66 -36.07 -3.21
N LEU A 55 22.80 -36.60 -4.41
CA LEU A 55 22.24 -36.03 -5.63
C LEU A 55 20.71 -36.00 -5.59
N GLU A 56 20.07 -37.08 -5.15
CA GLU A 56 18.63 -37.16 -4.96
C GLU A 56 18.13 -36.08 -3.98
N VAL A 57 18.83 -35.89 -2.86
CA VAL A 57 18.46 -34.87 -1.86
C VAL A 57 18.63 -33.45 -2.39
N LEU A 58 19.67 -33.18 -3.18
CA LEU A 58 19.89 -31.87 -3.79
C LEU A 58 18.79 -31.55 -4.81
N VAL A 59 18.53 -32.47 -5.73
CA VAL A 59 17.51 -32.33 -6.77
C VAL A 59 16.09 -32.23 -6.17
N SER A 60 15.81 -32.99 -5.10
CA SER A 60 14.53 -32.92 -4.39
C SER A 60 14.29 -31.57 -3.70
N ARG A 61 15.35 -30.86 -3.31
CA ARG A 61 15.27 -29.56 -2.63
C ARG A 61 15.17 -28.40 -3.62
N ASP A 62 15.76 -28.52 -4.80
CA ASP A 62 15.78 -27.46 -5.81
C ASP A 62 14.47 -27.35 -6.61
N HIS A 63 13.57 -28.35 -6.54
CA HIS A 63 12.37 -28.38 -7.39
C HIS A 63 11.34 -27.27 -7.06
N ILE A 64 11.39 -26.66 -5.87
CA ILE A 64 10.59 -25.48 -5.53
C ILE A 64 11.41 -24.61 -4.57
N SER A 65 12.23 -23.70 -5.10
CA SER A 65 12.79 -22.64 -4.27
C SER A 65 11.62 -21.87 -3.61
N PRO A 66 11.59 -21.75 -2.27
CA PRO A 66 10.49 -21.07 -1.56
C PRO A 66 10.33 -19.62 -2.01
N GLU A 67 11.41 -19.00 -2.49
CA GLU A 67 11.41 -17.64 -3.05
C GLU A 67 10.60 -17.56 -4.35
N VAL A 68 10.64 -18.60 -5.19
CA VAL A 68 9.87 -18.63 -6.45
C VAL A 68 8.38 -18.75 -6.16
N GLU A 69 8.00 -19.56 -5.16
CA GLU A 69 6.60 -19.70 -4.75
C GLU A 69 6.08 -18.42 -4.06
N GLU A 70 6.91 -17.78 -3.24
CA GLU A 70 6.59 -16.47 -2.64
C GLU A 70 6.39 -15.39 -3.70
N LEU A 71 7.27 -15.31 -4.71
CA LEU A 71 7.14 -14.38 -5.83
C LEU A 71 5.90 -14.68 -6.69
N ARG A 72 5.52 -15.95 -6.86
CA ARG A 72 4.28 -16.33 -7.57
C ARG A 72 3.05 -15.86 -6.80
N LEU A 73 2.99 -16.10 -5.49
CA LEU A 73 1.89 -15.64 -4.65
C LEU A 73 1.77 -14.12 -4.62
N GLU A 74 2.90 -13.40 -4.54
CA GLU A 74 2.89 -11.93 -4.59
C GLU A 74 2.48 -11.41 -5.97
N LEU A 75 2.88 -12.07 -7.06
CA LEU A 75 2.42 -11.75 -8.41
C LEU A 75 0.89 -11.91 -8.54
N ASP A 76 0.33 -12.99 -8.02
CA ASP A 76 -1.11 -13.24 -8.07
C ASP A 76 -1.90 -12.27 -7.19
N ARG A 77 -1.36 -11.93 -6.01
CA ARG A 77 -1.90 -10.86 -5.17
C ARG A 77 -1.89 -9.52 -5.89
N LEU A 78 -0.78 -9.13 -6.51
CA LEU A 78 -0.66 -7.86 -7.25
C LEU A 78 -1.59 -7.81 -8.47
N ARG A 79 -1.83 -8.95 -9.13
CA ARG A 79 -2.83 -9.07 -10.20
C ARG A 79 -4.24 -8.82 -9.68
N LEU A 80 -4.63 -9.41 -8.55
CA LEU A 80 -5.92 -9.16 -7.91
C LEU A 80 -6.07 -7.69 -7.50
N GLU A 81 -5.06 -7.11 -6.86
CA GLU A 81 -5.08 -5.69 -6.49
C GLU A 81 -5.19 -4.76 -7.72
N ARG A 82 -4.58 -5.14 -8.85
CA ARG A 82 -4.72 -4.40 -10.12
C ARG A 82 -6.14 -4.47 -10.66
N VAL A 83 -6.74 -5.65 -10.68
CA VAL A 83 -8.13 -5.84 -11.15
C VAL A 83 -9.10 -5.07 -10.26
N ASP A 84 -8.97 -5.16 -8.94
CA ASP A 84 -9.86 -4.47 -8.00
C ASP A 84 -9.75 -2.94 -8.12
N ARG A 85 -8.54 -2.40 -8.35
CA ARG A 85 -8.36 -0.96 -8.65
C ARG A 85 -9.06 -0.55 -9.94
N LEU A 86 -8.86 -1.30 -11.03
CA LEU A 86 -9.51 -1.02 -12.31
C LEU A 86 -11.05 -1.08 -12.20
N GLU A 87 -11.59 -2.03 -11.42
CA GLU A 87 -13.02 -2.11 -11.18
C GLU A 87 -13.57 -0.93 -10.38
N LYS A 88 -12.83 -0.46 -9.37
CA LYS A 88 -13.17 0.73 -8.59
C LYS A 88 -13.15 1.98 -9.46
N GLU A 89 -12.12 2.16 -10.27
CA GLU A 89 -12.03 3.27 -11.24
C GLU A 89 -13.20 3.22 -12.24
N ARG A 90 -13.52 2.04 -12.78
CA ARG A 90 -14.66 1.86 -13.68
C ARG A 90 -16.01 2.14 -13.01
N LYS A 91 -16.16 1.85 -11.72
CA LYS A 91 -17.39 2.18 -10.97
C LYS A 91 -17.47 3.68 -10.73
N HIS A 92 -16.38 4.30 -10.27
CA HIS A 92 -16.31 5.73 -10.05
C HIS A 92 -16.56 6.53 -11.33
N GLN A 93 -16.02 6.08 -12.47
CA GLN A 93 -16.27 6.70 -13.77
C GLN A 93 -17.76 6.69 -14.14
N LYS A 94 -18.47 5.58 -13.90
CA LYS A 94 -19.92 5.50 -14.14
C LYS A 94 -20.73 6.38 -13.20
N GLU A 95 -20.30 6.51 -11.95
CA GLU A 95 -20.92 7.41 -10.99
C GLU A 95 -20.74 8.87 -11.41
N LEU A 96 -19.56 9.25 -11.90
CA LEU A 96 -19.30 10.58 -12.44
C LEU A 96 -20.16 10.86 -13.68
N GLU A 97 -20.25 9.93 -14.62
CA GLU A 97 -21.12 10.05 -15.80
C GLU A 97 -22.58 10.26 -15.40
N LEU A 98 -23.08 9.48 -14.42
CA LEU A 98 -24.44 9.63 -13.91
C LEU A 98 -24.66 11.01 -13.26
N VAL A 99 -23.70 11.50 -12.48
CA VAL A 99 -23.78 12.83 -11.86
C VAL A 99 -23.76 13.93 -12.93
N GLU A 100 -22.94 13.80 -13.97
CA GLU A 100 -22.92 14.73 -15.09
C GLU A 100 -24.26 14.74 -15.85
N ASP A 101 -24.86 13.58 -16.10
CA ASP A 101 -26.15 13.47 -16.78
C ASP A 101 -27.28 14.11 -15.98
N VAL A 102 -27.33 13.86 -14.67
CA VAL A 102 -28.30 14.50 -13.77
C VAL A 102 -28.11 16.01 -13.76
N TRP A 103 -26.86 16.47 -13.65
CA TRP A 103 -26.56 17.91 -13.64
C TRP A 103 -26.91 18.59 -14.97
N ARG A 104 -26.68 17.93 -16.11
CA ARG A 104 -27.14 18.41 -17.43
C ARG A 104 -28.65 18.51 -17.50
N GLY A 105 -29.37 17.52 -16.96
CA GLY A 105 -30.83 17.54 -16.86
C GLY A 105 -31.34 18.73 -16.05
N GLU A 106 -30.82 18.91 -14.83
CA GLU A 106 -31.19 20.03 -13.96
C GLU A 106 -30.88 21.40 -14.58
N ALA A 107 -29.71 21.54 -15.22
CA ALA A 107 -29.34 22.76 -15.92
C ALA A 107 -30.31 23.07 -17.07
N GLN A 108 -30.71 22.05 -17.84
CA GLN A 108 -31.66 22.20 -18.94
C GLN A 108 -33.07 22.57 -18.43
N ASP A 109 -33.51 21.97 -17.33
CA ASP A 109 -34.80 22.29 -16.71
C ASP A 109 -34.82 23.75 -16.19
N LEU A 110 -33.73 24.21 -15.57
CA LEU A 110 -33.59 25.60 -15.13
C LEU A 110 -33.58 26.57 -16.32
N LEU A 111 -32.86 26.26 -17.40
CA LEU A 111 -32.89 27.06 -18.63
C LEU A 111 -34.30 27.15 -19.22
N THR A 112 -35.04 26.04 -19.20
CA THR A 112 -36.42 25.99 -19.68
C THR A 112 -37.34 26.86 -18.80
N GLN A 113 -37.17 26.83 -17.48
CA GLN A 113 -37.90 27.70 -16.55
C GLN A 113 -37.57 29.18 -16.77
N ILE A 114 -36.29 29.52 -16.96
CA ILE A 114 -35.87 30.90 -17.27
C ILE A 114 -36.51 31.38 -18.57
N ALA A 115 -36.51 30.56 -19.62
CA ALA A 115 -37.12 30.91 -20.90
C ALA A 115 -38.64 31.15 -20.76
N GLN A 116 -39.34 30.30 -20.00
CA GLN A 116 -40.77 30.48 -19.71
C GLN A 116 -41.03 31.78 -18.96
N LEU A 117 -40.26 32.06 -17.90
CA LEU A 117 -40.38 33.29 -17.12
C LEU A 117 -40.05 34.54 -17.94
N GLN A 118 -39.07 34.48 -18.84
CA GLN A 118 -38.74 35.57 -19.74
C GLN A 118 -39.89 35.85 -20.73
N GLU A 119 -40.53 34.81 -21.26
CA GLU A 119 -41.68 34.95 -22.14
C GLU A 119 -42.90 35.51 -21.37
N GLU A 120 -43.17 35.03 -20.16
CA GLU A 120 -44.23 35.58 -19.30
C GLU A 120 -43.97 37.05 -18.96
N ASN A 121 -42.74 37.43 -18.60
CA ASN A 121 -42.37 38.83 -18.34
C ASN A 121 -42.55 39.71 -19.58
N LYS A 122 -42.17 39.20 -20.76
CA LYS A 122 -42.39 39.91 -22.04
C LYS A 122 -43.87 40.12 -22.30
N GLN A 123 -44.70 39.09 -22.10
CA GLN A 123 -46.16 39.18 -22.23
C GLN A 123 -46.79 40.15 -21.22
N LEU A 124 -46.31 40.18 -19.98
CA LEU A 124 -46.79 41.13 -18.97
C LEU A 124 -46.41 42.57 -19.35
N THR A 125 -45.19 42.76 -19.85
CA THR A 125 -44.70 44.08 -20.29
C THR A 125 -45.51 44.62 -21.48
N THR A 126 -45.82 43.77 -22.47
CA THR A 126 -46.69 44.17 -23.60
C THR A 126 -48.12 44.45 -23.16
N ASN A 127 -48.67 43.66 -22.23
CA ASN A 127 -50.00 43.89 -21.67
C ASN A 127 -50.10 45.16 -20.83
N LEU A 128 -49.05 45.53 -20.09
CA LEU A 128 -48.97 46.81 -19.38
C LEU A 128 -48.91 47.98 -20.36
N ALA A 129 -48.05 47.89 -21.39
CA ALA A 129 -47.99 48.91 -22.44
C ALA A 129 -49.31 49.08 -23.20
N ASN A 130 -50.07 47.99 -23.42
CA ASN A 130 -51.40 48.05 -24.02
C ASN A 130 -52.47 48.61 -23.05
N LYS A 131 -52.30 48.43 -21.73
CA LYS A 131 -53.18 49.02 -20.71
C LYS A 131 -52.97 50.54 -20.59
N ASP A 132 -51.75 51.03 -20.72
CA ASP A 132 -51.44 52.46 -20.66
C ASP A 132 -52.08 53.27 -21.80
N VAL A 133 -52.52 52.62 -22.89
CA VAL A 133 -53.24 53.24 -24.02
C VAL A 133 -54.77 53.21 -23.85
N ASN A 134 -55.32 52.33 -23.00
CA ASN A 134 -56.76 52.09 -22.86
C ASN A 134 -57.37 52.68 -21.57
N PHE A 135 -56.66 53.58 -20.88
CA PHE A 135 -57.16 54.27 -19.68
C PHE A 135 -57.97 55.51 -20.03
N SER A 136 -59.14 55.30 -20.64
CA SER A 136 -60.26 56.23 -20.54
C SER A 136 -61.55 55.44 -20.73
N GLU A 137 -62.40 55.46 -19.69
CA GLU A 137 -63.85 55.17 -19.75
C GLU A 137 -64.40 53.80 -19.29
N GLU A 138 -63.60 52.87 -18.74
CA GLU A 138 -64.11 51.54 -18.30
C GLU A 138 -63.89 51.17 -16.81
N GLU A 139 -63.83 52.14 -15.89
CA GLU A 139 -63.52 51.83 -14.47
C GLU A 139 -64.70 51.34 -13.63
N PHE A 140 -65.95 51.39 -14.10
CA PHE A 140 -67.11 50.99 -13.29
C PHE A 140 -67.67 49.57 -13.57
N GLN A 141 -67.18 48.88 -14.61
CA GLN A 141 -67.57 47.49 -14.93
C GLN A 141 -66.44 46.45 -14.72
N LYS A 142 -65.19 46.89 -14.45
CA LYS A 142 -64.01 46.01 -14.33
C LYS A 142 -63.77 45.39 -12.94
N HIS A 143 -64.52 45.77 -11.92
CA HIS A 143 -64.31 45.24 -10.57
C HIS A 143 -64.69 43.74 -10.45
N GLU A 144 -65.48 43.21 -11.39
CA GLU A 144 -65.81 41.77 -11.48
C GLU A 144 -64.67 40.96 -12.14
N GLY A 145 -64.04 41.50 -13.20
CA GLY A 145 -62.91 40.88 -13.89
C GLY A 145 -61.54 41.03 -13.18
N MET A 146 -61.41 41.98 -12.25
CA MET A 146 -60.24 42.11 -11.38
C MET A 146 -60.19 40.93 -10.38
N SER A 147 -61.36 40.54 -9.85
CA SER A 147 -61.53 39.33 -9.03
C SER A 147 -61.23 38.04 -9.81
N GLU A 148 -61.55 37.97 -11.12
CA GLU A 148 -61.24 36.80 -11.96
C GLU A 148 -59.71 36.57 -12.10
N ARG A 149 -58.94 37.65 -12.33
CA ARG A 149 -57.48 37.58 -12.41
C ARG A 149 -56.85 37.26 -11.05
N GLU A 150 -57.33 37.89 -9.98
CA GLU A 150 -56.91 37.57 -8.61
C GLU A 150 -57.23 36.11 -8.24
N ARG A 151 -58.39 35.60 -8.65
CA ARG A 151 -58.78 34.20 -8.48
C ARG A 151 -57.89 33.25 -9.27
N GLN A 152 -57.46 33.64 -10.47
CA GLN A 152 -56.53 32.86 -11.28
C GLN A 152 -55.13 32.82 -10.67
N VAL A 153 -54.64 33.96 -10.14
CA VAL A 153 -53.39 34.03 -9.37
C VAL A 153 -53.49 33.16 -8.11
N MET A 154 -54.59 33.27 -7.36
CA MET A 154 -54.80 32.48 -6.16
C MET A 154 -54.87 30.98 -6.46
N LYS A 155 -55.44 30.58 -7.60
CA LYS A 155 -55.44 29.20 -8.06
C LYS A 155 -54.03 28.70 -8.38
N LYS A 156 -53.23 29.46 -9.13
CA LYS A 156 -51.82 29.14 -9.41
C LYS A 156 -51.00 29.06 -8.14
N LEU A 157 -51.19 30.00 -7.21
CA LEU A 157 -50.49 30.01 -5.92
C LEU A 157 -50.84 28.78 -5.09
N LYS A 158 -52.13 28.39 -5.07
CA LYS A 158 -52.57 27.15 -4.43
C LYS A 158 -51.93 25.92 -5.06
N GLU A 159 -51.88 25.84 -6.38
CA GLU A 159 -51.23 24.73 -7.10
C GLU A 159 -49.73 24.64 -6.77
N VAL A 160 -49.01 25.76 -6.70
CA VAL A 160 -47.60 25.79 -6.31
C VAL A 160 -47.43 25.39 -4.83
N VAL A 161 -48.27 25.89 -3.93
CA VAL A 161 -48.24 25.52 -2.51
C VAL A 161 -48.53 24.03 -2.30
N ASP A 162 -49.51 23.48 -3.04
CA ASP A 162 -49.84 22.06 -2.97
C ASP A 162 -48.69 21.20 -3.52
N LYS A 163 -48.05 21.60 -4.63
CA LYS A 163 -46.83 20.96 -5.15
C LYS A 163 -45.67 21.00 -4.15
N GLN A 164 -45.38 22.17 -3.58
CA GLN A 164 -44.32 22.31 -2.57
C GLN A 164 -44.59 21.45 -1.34
N ARG A 165 -45.85 21.31 -0.92
CA ARG A 165 -46.23 20.40 0.18
C ARG A 165 -45.95 18.94 -0.15
N ASP A 166 -46.25 18.52 -1.38
CA ASP A 166 -46.00 17.15 -1.82
C ASP A 166 -44.51 16.87 -2.01
N GLU A 167 -43.73 17.86 -2.48
CA GLU A 167 -42.27 17.81 -2.55
C GLU A 167 -41.65 17.70 -1.16
N ILE A 168 -42.10 18.50 -0.19
CA ILE A 168 -41.64 18.42 1.20
C ILE A 168 -41.91 17.01 1.75
N ARG A 169 -43.13 16.47 1.56
CA ARG A 169 -43.46 15.11 2.00
C ARG A 169 -42.61 14.04 1.30
N ALA A 170 -42.27 14.22 0.03
CA ALA A 170 -41.40 13.32 -0.69
C ALA A 170 -39.98 13.37 -0.14
N LYS A 171 -39.44 14.57 0.11
CA LYS A 171 -38.12 14.78 0.72
C LYS A 171 -38.06 14.27 2.16
N ASP A 172 -39.11 14.42 2.96
CA ASP A 172 -39.18 13.84 4.31
C ASP A 172 -39.12 12.31 4.28
N ARG A 173 -39.80 11.67 3.32
CA ARG A 173 -39.69 10.21 3.13
C ARG A 173 -38.30 9.78 2.69
N GLU A 174 -37.70 10.52 1.76
CA GLU A 174 -36.33 10.28 1.30
C GLU A 174 -35.32 10.39 2.46
N LEU A 175 -35.44 11.45 3.27
CA LEU A 175 -34.64 11.66 4.48
C LEU A 175 -34.83 10.53 5.49
N GLY A 176 -36.06 10.04 5.68
CA GLY A 176 -36.35 8.88 6.53
C GLY A 176 -35.58 7.63 6.09
N LEU A 177 -35.63 7.29 4.80
CA LEU A 177 -34.89 6.15 4.25
C LEU A 177 -33.37 6.32 4.39
N LYS A 178 -32.85 7.52 4.11
CA LYS A 178 -31.43 7.83 4.29
C LYS A 178 -31.00 7.72 5.76
N ASN A 179 -31.87 8.10 6.70
CA ASN A 179 -31.59 7.95 8.12
C ASN A 179 -31.55 6.48 8.55
N GLU A 180 -32.46 5.64 8.03
CA GLU A 180 -32.43 4.18 8.24
C GLU A 180 -31.12 3.55 7.71
N ASP A 181 -30.66 3.97 6.52
CA ASP A 181 -29.38 3.52 5.96
C ASP A 181 -28.19 3.93 6.86
N VAL A 182 -28.19 5.17 7.36
CA VAL A 182 -27.15 5.68 8.28
C VAL A 182 -27.15 4.88 9.58
N GLU A 183 -28.32 4.59 10.15
CA GLU A 183 -28.44 3.76 11.35
C GLU A 183 -27.94 2.33 11.12
N ALA A 184 -28.26 1.72 9.96
CA ALA A 184 -27.78 0.40 9.59
C ALA A 184 -26.24 0.37 9.45
N LEU A 185 -25.66 1.37 8.78
CA LEU A 185 -24.20 1.52 8.65
C LEU A 185 -23.54 1.75 10.01
N GLN A 186 -24.14 2.55 10.88
CA GLN A 186 -23.64 2.78 12.25
C GLN A 186 -23.63 1.48 13.06
N GLN A 187 -24.66 0.64 12.92
CA GLN A 187 -24.67 -0.69 13.55
C GLN A 187 -23.57 -1.60 13.01
N GLN A 188 -23.32 -1.59 11.70
CA GLN A 188 -22.22 -2.36 11.10
C GLN A 188 -20.85 -1.87 11.59
N GLN A 189 -20.64 -0.56 11.64
CA GLN A 189 -19.41 0.03 12.18
C GLN A 189 -19.19 -0.41 13.62
N ASN A 190 -20.22 -0.36 14.47
CA ASN A 190 -20.14 -0.79 15.86
C ASN A 190 -19.80 -2.27 15.99
N ARG A 191 -20.34 -3.14 15.12
CA ARG A 191 -19.99 -4.57 15.08
C ARG A 191 -18.52 -4.77 14.69
N LEU A 192 -18.06 -4.08 13.65
CA LEU A 192 -16.67 -4.15 13.20
C LEU A 192 -15.70 -3.63 14.27
N MET A 193 -16.05 -2.56 14.99
CA MET A 193 -15.24 -2.07 16.11
C MET A 193 -15.06 -3.12 17.19
N LYS A 194 -16.13 -3.86 17.55
CA LYS A 194 -16.04 -4.97 18.52
C LYS A 194 -15.13 -6.08 18.01
N ILE A 195 -15.34 -6.54 16.77
CA ILE A 195 -14.50 -7.59 16.17
C ILE A 195 -13.03 -7.15 16.11
N ASN A 196 -12.76 -5.90 15.75
CA ASN A 196 -11.39 -5.38 15.68
C ASN A 196 -10.74 -5.34 17.06
N HIS A 197 -11.48 -4.94 18.10
CA HIS A 197 -11.00 -4.99 19.48
C HIS A 197 -10.68 -6.43 19.90
N ASP A 198 -11.56 -7.38 19.63
CA ASP A 198 -11.37 -8.80 19.98
C ASP A 198 -10.15 -9.40 19.25
N LEU A 199 -9.97 -9.07 17.98
CA LEU A 199 -8.81 -9.52 17.20
C LEU A 199 -7.50 -8.93 17.74
N ARG A 200 -7.48 -7.63 18.08
CA ARG A 200 -6.31 -7.01 18.72
C ARG A 200 -5.97 -7.69 20.04
N HIS A 201 -6.97 -7.94 20.88
CA HIS A 201 -6.76 -8.66 22.13
C HIS A 201 -6.21 -10.06 21.90
N ARG A 202 -6.75 -10.80 20.91
CA ARG A 202 -6.27 -12.13 20.56
C ARG A 202 -4.84 -12.13 20.03
N ILE A 203 -4.46 -11.15 19.22
CA ILE A 203 -3.07 -10.94 18.78
C ILE A 203 -2.17 -10.77 20.01
N THR A 204 -2.51 -9.88 20.94
CA THR A 204 -1.72 -9.66 22.17
C THR A 204 -1.54 -10.94 22.98
N VAL A 205 -2.59 -11.76 23.12
CA VAL A 205 -2.51 -13.04 23.85
C VAL A 205 -1.60 -14.04 23.12
N VAL A 206 -1.75 -14.19 21.81
CA VAL A 206 -0.92 -15.10 21.01
C VAL A 206 0.54 -14.65 20.97
N GLU A 207 0.80 -13.35 20.89
CA GLU A 207 2.15 -12.78 20.98
C GLU A 207 2.80 -13.06 22.34
N ALA A 208 2.04 -12.92 23.43
CA ALA A 208 2.54 -13.25 24.77
C ALA A 208 2.84 -14.75 24.91
N GLN A 209 1.99 -15.62 24.37
CA GLN A 209 2.23 -17.06 24.34
C GLN A 209 3.48 -17.41 23.51
N GLY A 210 3.65 -16.78 22.35
CA GLY A 210 4.83 -16.96 21.51
C GLY A 210 6.12 -16.57 22.22
N LYS A 211 6.12 -15.43 22.93
CA LYS A 211 7.28 -15.00 23.75
C LYS A 211 7.61 -15.99 24.86
N ALA A 212 6.61 -16.46 25.61
CA ALA A 212 6.81 -17.45 26.66
C ALA A 212 7.38 -18.77 26.13
N LEU A 213 6.94 -19.22 24.95
CA LEU A 213 7.49 -20.42 24.31
C LEU A 213 8.94 -20.22 23.84
N ILE A 214 9.28 -19.03 23.34
CA ILE A 214 10.66 -18.70 22.97
C ILE A 214 11.55 -18.71 24.22
N GLU A 215 11.11 -18.12 25.33
CA GLU A 215 11.83 -18.11 26.61
C GLU A 215 12.08 -19.55 27.11
N GLN A 216 11.04 -20.39 27.13
CA GLN A 216 11.17 -21.81 27.50
C GLN A 216 12.14 -22.57 26.60
N LYS A 217 12.10 -22.32 25.29
CA LYS A 217 13.04 -22.94 24.35
C LYS A 217 14.48 -22.54 24.68
N VAL A 218 14.73 -21.25 24.91
CA VAL A 218 16.06 -20.73 25.24
C VAL A 218 16.57 -21.33 26.56
N GLU A 219 15.71 -21.46 27.58
CA GLU A 219 16.07 -22.11 28.84
C GLU A 219 16.46 -23.58 28.67
N LEU A 220 15.69 -24.33 27.88
CA LEU A 220 15.98 -25.74 27.60
C LEU A 220 17.26 -25.92 26.78
N GLU A 221 17.50 -25.05 25.78
CA GLU A 221 18.75 -25.05 25.01
C GLU A 221 19.96 -24.75 25.91
N ALA A 222 19.87 -23.78 26.81
CA ALA A 222 20.93 -23.47 27.78
C ALA A 222 21.19 -24.63 28.76
N TYR A 223 20.13 -25.30 29.23
CA TYR A 223 20.27 -26.49 30.09
C TYR A 223 20.96 -27.64 29.34
N LEU A 224 20.56 -27.90 28.10
CA LEU A 224 21.16 -28.93 27.26
C LEU A 224 22.64 -28.64 27.01
N GLN A 225 23.00 -27.40 26.70
CA GLN A 225 24.38 -26.98 26.51
C GLN A 225 25.23 -27.18 27.78
N THR A 226 24.66 -26.89 28.96
CA THR A 226 25.32 -27.14 30.25
C THR A 226 25.58 -28.63 30.45
N LYS A 227 24.60 -29.50 30.14
CA LYS A 227 24.75 -30.95 30.23
C LYS A 227 25.77 -31.51 29.24
N GLU A 228 25.86 -30.95 28.04
CA GLU A 228 26.89 -31.32 27.07
C GLU A 228 28.30 -30.98 27.57
N GLN A 229 28.48 -29.81 28.20
CA GLN A 229 29.75 -29.42 28.81
C GLN A 229 30.15 -30.35 29.97
N GLU A 230 29.20 -30.71 30.85
CA GLU A 230 29.44 -31.68 31.93
C GLU A 230 29.84 -33.06 31.37
N MET A 231 29.14 -33.54 30.34
CA MET A 231 29.46 -34.80 29.66
C MET A 231 30.83 -34.77 28.99
N ALA A 232 31.21 -33.64 28.37
CA ALA A 232 32.54 -33.45 27.79
C ALA A 232 33.63 -33.47 28.87
N ALA A 233 33.40 -32.82 30.01
CA ALA A 233 34.32 -32.83 31.15
C ALA A 233 34.51 -34.25 31.71
N LEU A 234 33.43 -34.99 31.94
CA LEU A 234 33.49 -36.38 32.41
C LEU A 234 34.21 -37.31 31.42
N ARG A 235 33.99 -37.13 30.10
CA ARG A 235 34.72 -37.88 29.07
C ARG A 235 36.22 -37.57 29.11
N ALA A 236 36.60 -36.31 29.31
CA ALA A 236 38.00 -35.93 29.45
C ALA A 236 38.64 -36.55 30.71
N GLU A 237 37.93 -36.58 31.84
CA GLU A 237 38.41 -37.27 33.05
C GLU A 237 38.55 -38.79 32.86
N LEU A 238 37.57 -39.44 32.22
CA LEU A 238 37.66 -40.85 31.85
C LEU A 238 38.85 -41.16 30.94
N GLY A 239 39.16 -40.28 29.98
CA GLY A 239 40.37 -40.37 29.16
C GLY A 239 41.65 -40.33 30.01
N LYS A 240 41.75 -39.37 30.93
CA LYS A 240 42.89 -39.24 31.85
C LYS A 240 43.03 -40.43 32.81
N VAL A 241 41.91 -41.00 33.27
CA VAL A 241 41.94 -42.20 34.13
C VAL A 241 42.33 -43.43 33.33
N ARG A 242 41.92 -43.55 32.07
CA ARG A 242 42.32 -44.67 31.18
C ARG A 242 43.80 -44.63 30.82
N GLU A 243 44.43 -43.46 30.81
CA GLU A 243 45.88 -43.30 30.64
C GLU A 243 46.68 -43.62 31.93
N LYS A 244 46.03 -43.71 33.10
CA LYS A 244 46.72 -43.87 34.39
C LYS A 244 46.94 -45.31 34.91
N PRO A 245 46.42 -46.40 34.30
CA PRO A 245 46.94 -47.74 34.55
C PRO A 245 47.43 -48.41 33.27
N GLN A 246 48.50 -47.88 32.67
CA GLN A 246 49.45 -48.66 31.87
C GLN A 246 50.86 -48.23 32.24
N GLY A 247 51.34 -48.68 33.39
CA GLY A 247 52.72 -48.48 33.79
C GLY A 247 53.10 -49.42 34.91
N GLU A 248 53.76 -50.53 34.57
CA GLU A 248 54.93 -51.12 35.23
C GLU A 248 55.67 -52.07 34.24
N PRO A 249 57.00 -52.26 34.36
CA PRO A 249 57.94 -51.80 33.32
C PRO A 249 58.74 -52.91 32.59
N SER A 250 59.31 -52.59 31.43
CA SER A 250 60.57 -53.21 30.95
C SER A 250 61.33 -52.29 29.98
N HIS A 251 62.25 -51.52 30.56
CA HIS A 251 63.66 -51.34 30.17
C HIS A 251 64.01 -51.08 28.68
N ASN A 252 64.29 -49.83 28.30
CA ASN A 252 65.65 -49.27 28.09
C ASN A 252 65.69 -48.06 27.12
N GLY A 253 66.52 -47.06 27.48
CA GLY A 253 66.97 -45.90 26.68
C GLY A 253 66.18 -44.61 26.96
N GLU A 254 66.62 -43.71 27.84
CA GLU A 254 67.49 -42.55 27.54
C GLU A 254 66.84 -41.64 26.46
N GLU A 255 66.42 -40.39 26.66
CA GLU A 255 66.65 -39.33 27.65
C GLU A 255 65.42 -38.38 27.65
N ASN A 256 65.19 -37.64 28.73
CA ASN A 256 64.33 -36.45 28.79
C ASN A 256 65.16 -35.40 29.58
N PRO A 257 65.09 -34.08 29.32
CA PRO A 257 63.85 -33.33 29.58
C PRO A 257 63.57 -32.09 28.68
N GLU A 258 62.27 -31.89 28.43
CA GLU A 258 61.49 -30.64 28.57
C GLU A 258 62.11 -29.27 28.20
N GLU A 259 61.36 -28.55 27.35
CA GLU A 259 61.26 -27.06 27.17
C GLU A 259 61.39 -26.60 25.71
N PHE A 260 60.47 -26.97 24.81
CA PHE A 260 60.29 -26.16 23.60
C PHE A 260 58.97 -26.36 22.83
N LEU A 261 57.79 -26.41 23.47
CA LEU A 261 56.53 -26.45 22.69
C LEU A 261 55.38 -25.67 23.34
N SER A 262 55.64 -24.46 23.84
CA SER A 262 54.59 -23.53 24.30
C SER A 262 54.46 -22.24 23.47
N GLU A 263 55.00 -22.20 22.25
CA GLU A 263 54.85 -21.05 21.34
C GLU A 263 54.39 -21.41 19.91
N ALA A 264 54.21 -22.69 19.60
CA ALA A 264 53.88 -23.13 18.24
C ALA A 264 52.37 -23.24 17.93
N GLU A 265 51.46 -23.07 18.91
CA GLU A 265 50.00 -23.13 18.68
C GLU A 265 49.34 -21.77 18.46
N LYS A 266 50.11 -20.71 18.21
CA LYS A 266 49.56 -19.38 17.90
C LYS A 266 49.63 -18.92 16.45
N ASN A 267 50.40 -19.57 15.57
CA ASN A 267 50.70 -18.99 14.25
C ASN A 267 50.53 -19.91 13.03
N THR A 268 49.70 -20.95 13.09
CA THR A 268 49.28 -21.72 11.90
C THR A 268 47.77 -21.92 11.84
N LEU A 269 47.01 -20.83 12.00
CA LEU A 269 45.62 -20.81 11.57
C LEU A 269 45.59 -20.48 10.08
N ASP A 270 45.20 -21.46 9.28
CA ASP A 270 45.09 -21.35 7.82
C ASP A 270 44.20 -20.15 7.44
N LEU A 271 44.83 -19.12 6.87
CA LEU A 271 44.17 -17.85 6.49
C LEU A 271 43.27 -18.01 5.24
N LYS A 272 43.20 -19.20 4.63
CA LYS A 272 42.48 -19.48 3.38
C LYS A 272 41.28 -20.43 3.51
N ASP A 273 40.85 -20.79 4.72
CA ASP A 273 39.64 -21.62 4.92
C ASP A 273 38.35 -20.83 4.54
N PRO A 274 37.59 -21.26 3.51
CA PRO A 274 36.34 -20.62 3.10
C PRO A 274 35.25 -20.63 4.18
N ASN A 275 35.29 -21.59 5.11
CA ASN A 275 34.31 -21.81 6.16
C ASN A 275 34.71 -21.20 7.51
N ARG A 276 35.86 -20.51 7.57
CA ARG A 276 36.29 -19.78 8.78
C ARG A 276 35.26 -18.69 9.10
N PRO A 277 34.72 -18.64 10.34
CA PRO A 277 33.88 -17.52 10.77
C PRO A 277 34.66 -16.21 10.58
N ARG A 278 34.23 -15.40 9.61
CA ARG A 278 34.90 -14.14 9.25
C ARG A 278 34.72 -13.06 10.31
N PHE A 279 33.78 -13.27 11.21
CA PHE A 279 33.42 -12.38 12.30
C PHE A 279 33.57 -13.11 13.63
N THR A 280 34.04 -12.41 14.64
CA THR A 280 33.98 -12.88 16.02
C THR A 280 32.53 -12.96 16.49
N LEU A 281 32.22 -13.81 17.48
CA LEU A 281 30.88 -13.87 18.09
C LEU A 281 30.42 -12.51 18.64
N GLN A 282 31.37 -11.67 19.07
CA GLN A 282 31.12 -10.32 19.53
C GLN A 282 30.70 -9.41 18.37
N GLU A 283 31.44 -9.42 17.26
CA GLU A 283 31.09 -8.67 16.05
C GLU A 283 29.72 -9.10 15.49
N LEU A 284 29.41 -10.39 15.51
CA LEU A 284 28.10 -10.88 15.07
C LEU A 284 26.98 -10.38 15.98
N ARG A 285 27.20 -10.35 17.30
CA ARG A 285 26.25 -9.80 18.27
C ARG A 285 26.02 -8.31 18.05
N ASP A 286 27.09 -7.57 17.80
CA ASP A 286 27.05 -6.11 17.56
C ASP A 286 26.32 -5.81 16.25
N VAL A 287 26.59 -6.54 15.17
CA VAL A 287 25.87 -6.43 13.89
C VAL A 287 24.40 -6.79 14.03
N LEU A 288 24.06 -7.81 14.83
CA LEU A 288 22.66 -8.19 15.08
C LEU A 288 21.93 -7.11 15.89
N HIS A 289 22.59 -6.49 16.87
CA HIS A 289 22.04 -5.37 17.61
C HIS A 289 21.82 -4.15 16.70
N GLU A 290 22.82 -3.77 15.91
CA GLU A 290 22.73 -2.66 14.97
C GLU A 290 21.64 -2.90 13.91
N ARG A 291 21.53 -4.13 13.39
CA ARG A 291 20.44 -4.54 12.48
C ARG A 291 19.07 -4.40 13.13
N ASN A 292 18.92 -4.76 14.41
CA ASN A 292 17.65 -4.63 15.12
C ASN A 292 17.29 -3.16 15.41
N GLU A 293 18.28 -2.32 15.73
CA GLU A 293 18.06 -0.88 15.86
C GLU A 293 17.68 -0.23 14.53
N LEU A 294 18.38 -0.56 13.44
CA LEU A 294 18.07 -0.07 12.11
C LEU A 294 16.69 -0.53 11.65
N LYS A 295 16.30 -1.78 11.94
CA LYS A 295 14.95 -2.28 11.65
C LYS A 295 13.87 -1.47 12.37
N SER A 296 14.12 -1.07 13.61
CA SER A 296 13.20 -0.22 14.38
C SER A 296 13.10 1.20 13.79
N LYS A 297 14.24 1.78 13.37
CA LYS A 297 14.29 3.09 12.70
C LYS A 297 13.59 3.07 11.33
N VAL A 298 13.78 2.01 10.54
CA VAL A 298 13.12 1.83 9.24
C VAL A 298 11.61 1.71 9.41
N PHE A 299 11.14 0.99 10.43
CA PHE A 299 9.72 0.89 10.75
C PHE A 299 9.11 2.27 11.05
N LEU A 300 9.75 3.07 11.90
CA LEU A 300 9.30 4.43 12.22
C LEU A 300 9.30 5.35 10.99
N LEU A 301 10.35 5.30 10.18
CA LEU A 301 10.43 6.07 8.93
C LEU A 301 9.38 5.64 7.90
N GLN A 302 9.06 4.35 7.83
CA GLN A 302 7.96 3.85 7.00
C GLN A 302 6.60 4.36 7.49
N GLU A 303 6.38 4.45 8.81
CA GLU A 303 5.17 5.01 9.39
C GLU A 303 5.06 6.52 9.11
N GLU A 304 6.15 7.28 9.27
CA GLU A 304 6.20 8.70 8.89
C GLU A 304 5.96 8.90 7.39
N LEU A 305 6.59 8.09 6.52
CA LEU A 305 6.34 8.14 5.08
C LEU A 305 4.89 7.81 4.74
N LEU A 306 4.26 6.86 5.43
CA LEU A 306 2.83 6.54 5.26
C LEU A 306 1.94 7.69 5.75
N TYR A 307 2.32 8.33 6.86
CA TYR A 307 1.67 9.54 7.35
C TYR A 307 1.74 10.62 6.28
N TYR A 308 2.94 11.02 5.84
CA TYR A 308 3.09 12.05 4.80
C TYR A 308 2.46 11.67 3.47
N LYS A 309 2.52 10.41 3.06
CA LYS A 309 1.83 9.92 1.85
C LYS A 309 0.31 10.06 1.99
N ARG A 310 -0.25 9.90 3.19
CA ARG A 310 -1.66 10.16 3.46
C ARG A 310 -2.01 11.66 3.46
N TRP A 311 -1.05 12.53 3.81
CA TRP A 311 -1.21 13.99 3.71
C TRP A 311 -1.01 14.52 2.28
N VAL A 312 -0.12 13.91 1.49
CA VAL A 312 0.15 14.25 0.08
C VAL A 312 -0.90 13.62 -0.86
N VAL A 313 -1.51 12.50 -0.47
CA VAL A 313 -2.61 11.82 -1.17
C VAL A 313 -3.96 12.16 -0.52
N ILE A 314 -4.13 13.42 -0.07
CA ILE A 314 -5.46 14.04 -0.17
C ILE A 314 -5.59 14.37 -1.66
N PRO A 315 -6.61 13.85 -2.37
CA PRO A 315 -6.80 14.20 -3.77
C PRO A 315 -6.87 15.72 -3.87
N LEU A 316 -5.99 16.30 -4.70
CA LEU A 316 -6.09 17.66 -5.25
C LEU A 316 -7.37 17.86 -6.11
N SER A 317 -8.47 17.15 -5.81
CA SER A 317 -9.80 17.32 -6.42
C SER A 317 -10.80 18.02 -5.49
N GLN A 318 -10.40 18.39 -4.27
CA GLN A 318 -11.18 19.32 -3.47
C GLN A 318 -10.44 20.67 -3.40
N PRO A 319 -10.74 21.61 -4.31
CA PRO A 319 -10.52 23.00 -3.99
C PRO A 319 -11.32 23.29 -2.73
N ASP A 320 -10.71 24.01 -1.79
CA ASP A 320 -11.41 24.61 -0.67
C ASP A 320 -12.75 25.18 -1.16
N PRO A 321 -13.85 25.07 -0.39
CA PRO A 321 -15.15 25.64 -0.78
C PRO A 321 -15.04 27.10 -1.21
N GLY A 322 -14.11 27.86 -0.61
CA GLY A 322 -13.79 29.23 -0.99
C GLY A 322 -13.16 29.39 -2.39
N ALA A 323 -12.31 28.44 -2.82
CA ALA A 323 -11.65 28.48 -4.12
C ALA A 323 -12.61 28.16 -5.28
N LYS A 324 -13.61 27.29 -5.08
CA LYS A 324 -14.70 27.04 -6.06
C LYS A 324 -15.59 28.26 -6.23
N ILE A 325 -15.93 28.92 -5.13
CA ILE A 325 -16.72 30.15 -5.18
C ILE A 325 -15.94 31.23 -5.92
N PHE A 326 -14.64 31.38 -5.64
CA PHE A 326 -13.82 32.40 -6.31
C PHE A 326 -13.66 32.15 -7.82
N THR A 327 -13.44 30.91 -8.24
CA THR A 327 -13.28 30.53 -9.67
C THR A 327 -14.59 30.56 -10.45
N ALA A 328 -15.73 30.26 -9.83
CA ALA A 328 -17.05 30.34 -10.47
C ALA A 328 -17.61 31.78 -10.51
N VAL A 329 -17.35 32.59 -9.49
CA VAL A 329 -17.91 33.95 -9.36
C VAL A 329 -17.06 34.99 -10.10
N MET A 330 -15.72 34.82 -10.18
CA MET A 330 -14.84 35.79 -10.86
C MET A 330 -15.25 36.13 -12.30
N PRO A 331 -15.54 35.16 -13.19
CA PRO A 331 -15.90 35.45 -14.58
C PRO A 331 -17.22 36.23 -14.68
N MET A 332 -18.19 35.92 -13.80
CA MET A 332 -19.48 36.61 -13.77
C MET A 332 -19.37 38.04 -13.23
N VAL A 333 -18.49 38.27 -12.25
CA VAL A 333 -18.16 39.61 -11.74
C VAL A 333 -17.40 40.43 -12.77
N ALA A 334 -16.45 39.83 -13.50
CA ALA A 334 -15.68 40.48 -14.57
C ALA A 334 -16.54 40.83 -15.79
N ALA A 335 -17.52 39.99 -16.14
CA ALA A 335 -18.49 40.24 -17.20
C ALA A 335 -19.60 41.25 -16.81
N GLY A 336 -19.57 41.79 -15.58
CA GLY A 336 -20.57 42.75 -15.10
C GLY A 336 -21.97 42.15 -14.88
N LEU A 337 -22.09 40.83 -14.80
CA LEU A 337 -23.37 40.11 -14.72
C LEU A 337 -23.94 40.04 -13.30
N ILE A 338 -23.21 40.54 -12.28
CA ILE A 338 -23.65 40.60 -10.88
C ILE A 338 -23.65 42.07 -10.41
N PRO A 339 -24.82 42.75 -10.39
CA PRO A 339 -24.93 44.11 -9.87
C PRO A 339 -24.92 44.11 -8.33
N ASP A 340 -24.08 44.98 -7.76
CA ASP A 340 -24.14 45.54 -6.41
C ASP A 340 -24.30 44.60 -5.19
N ASP A 341 -23.49 43.55 -5.11
CA ASP A 341 -23.22 42.88 -3.83
C ASP A 341 -22.01 43.54 -3.10
N PRO A 342 -22.20 44.15 -1.91
CA PRO A 342 -21.12 44.78 -1.15
C PRO A 342 -20.02 43.80 -0.69
N THR A 343 -20.29 42.50 -0.66
CA THR A 343 -19.31 41.47 -0.27
C THR A 343 -18.22 41.23 -1.34
N LEU A 344 -18.46 41.63 -2.59
CA LEU A 344 -17.55 41.44 -3.73
C LEU A 344 -16.62 42.65 -3.98
N GLN A 345 -16.72 43.71 -3.17
CA GLN A 345 -15.87 44.92 -3.22
C GLN A 345 -14.35 44.65 -3.13
N PRO A 346 -13.87 43.73 -2.25
CA PRO A 346 -12.43 43.41 -2.19
C PRO A 346 -11.91 42.79 -3.50
N ILE A 347 -12.75 42.00 -4.17
CA ILE A 347 -12.41 41.29 -5.41
C ILE A 347 -12.30 42.28 -6.58
N ARG A 348 -13.22 43.27 -6.67
CA ARG A 348 -13.12 44.35 -7.67
C ARG A 348 -11.88 45.23 -7.46
N ARG A 349 -11.51 45.52 -6.21
CA ARG A 349 -10.28 46.28 -5.90
C ARG A 349 -9.03 45.52 -6.33
N LEU A 350 -9.01 44.19 -6.15
CA LEU A 350 -7.92 43.34 -6.60
C LEU A 350 -7.79 43.35 -8.14
N MET A 351 -8.90 43.23 -8.88
CA MET A 351 -8.88 43.29 -10.35
C MET A 351 -8.48 44.67 -10.90
N SER A 352 -8.87 45.74 -10.21
CA SER A 352 -8.44 47.11 -10.55
C SER A 352 -6.94 47.34 -10.32
N LEU A 353 -6.30 46.58 -9.43
CA LEU A 353 -4.89 46.75 -9.06
C LEU A 353 -3.95 45.96 -9.98
N VAL A 354 -4.40 44.81 -10.50
CA VAL A 354 -3.57 43.87 -11.29
C VAL A 354 -3.63 44.14 -12.80
N GLY A 355 -4.60 44.91 -13.28
CA GLY A 355 -4.75 45.18 -14.72
C GLY A 355 -5.19 43.93 -15.49
N THR A 356 -6.07 44.13 -16.48
CA THR A 356 -6.77 43.03 -17.17
C THR A 356 -5.87 42.12 -18.01
N LEU A 357 -4.64 42.53 -18.31
CA LEU A 357 -3.70 41.80 -19.17
C LEU A 357 -2.83 40.77 -18.42
N ASP A 358 -2.50 41.00 -17.15
CA ASP A 358 -1.63 40.08 -16.39
C ASP A 358 -2.39 38.86 -15.86
N PHE A 359 -3.73 38.90 -15.83
CA PHE A 359 -4.57 37.84 -15.27
C PHE A 359 -4.77 36.66 -16.23
N GLU A 360 -4.83 36.89 -17.55
CA GLU A 360 -4.91 35.81 -18.54
C GLU A 360 -3.64 34.94 -18.53
N ILE A 361 -2.47 35.55 -18.31
CA ILE A 361 -1.18 34.85 -18.21
C ILE A 361 -1.14 33.95 -16.97
N PHE A 362 -1.67 34.44 -15.83
CA PHE A 362 -1.77 33.64 -14.60
C PHE A 362 -2.69 32.43 -14.75
N PHE A 363 -3.80 32.58 -15.48
CA PHE A 363 -4.76 31.51 -15.71
C PHE A 363 -4.23 30.45 -16.69
N PHE A 364 -3.48 30.86 -17.72
CA PHE A 364 -2.89 29.94 -18.68
C PHE A 364 -1.69 29.16 -18.13
N PHE A 365 -0.84 29.79 -17.31
CA PHE A 365 0.36 29.12 -16.75
C PHE A 365 0.05 28.24 -15.53
N GLY A 366 -1.03 28.50 -14.79
CA GLY A 366 -1.43 27.69 -13.64
C GLY A 366 -1.88 26.27 -13.97
N PHE A 367 -2.22 25.98 -15.23
CA PHE A 367 -2.73 24.67 -15.65
C PHE A 367 -1.63 23.69 -16.13
N PHE A 368 -0.38 24.13 -16.34
CA PHE A 368 0.62 23.35 -17.08
C PHE A 368 1.97 23.09 -16.39
N ILE A 369 2.20 23.50 -15.14
CA ILE A 369 3.48 23.24 -14.43
C ILE A 369 3.23 22.65 -13.04
N PRO A 370 3.59 21.38 -12.77
CA PRO A 370 3.48 20.81 -11.44
C PRO A 370 4.83 20.92 -10.71
N LEU A 371 5.34 22.13 -10.46
CA LEU A 371 6.46 22.34 -9.53
C LEU A 371 6.74 23.84 -9.35
N PHE A 372 6.35 24.44 -8.21
CA PHE A 372 7.13 25.49 -7.53
C PHE A 372 6.50 25.73 -6.15
N PRO A 373 7.20 25.47 -5.04
CA PRO A 373 6.65 25.77 -3.72
C PRO A 373 6.55 27.29 -3.56
N ALA A 374 5.37 27.77 -3.15
CA ALA A 374 5.02 29.18 -2.98
C ALA A 374 5.78 29.91 -1.84
N PHE A 375 7.01 29.49 -1.51
CA PHE A 375 7.86 30.12 -0.51
C PHE A 375 8.84 31.16 -1.10
N ALA A 376 8.92 31.32 -2.43
CA ALA A 376 9.89 32.21 -3.07
C ALA A 376 9.37 33.62 -3.44
N ILE A 377 8.06 33.87 -3.42
CA ILE A 377 7.50 35.17 -3.89
C ILE A 377 7.59 36.29 -2.83
N VAL A 378 7.93 35.98 -1.58
CA VAL A 378 8.17 37.01 -0.55
C VAL A 378 9.58 37.63 -0.66
N ARG A 379 10.46 37.13 -1.56
CA ARG A 379 11.87 37.58 -1.63
C ARG A 379 12.31 38.29 -2.92
N MET A 380 11.37 38.74 -3.75
CA MET A 380 11.66 39.68 -4.85
C MET A 380 10.85 40.97 -4.70
N LEU A 381 11.08 41.68 -3.59
CA LEU A 381 10.95 43.13 -3.60
C LEU A 381 12.29 43.71 -4.08
N PRO A 382 12.33 44.50 -5.15
CA PRO A 382 13.51 45.30 -5.44
C PRO A 382 13.65 46.35 -4.34
N CYS A 383 14.81 46.40 -3.70
CA CYS A 383 15.26 47.58 -2.97
C CYS A 383 15.25 48.79 -3.92
N PRO A 384 14.62 49.91 -3.58
CA PRO A 384 15.04 51.21 -4.03
C PRO A 384 15.92 51.82 -2.93
N LEU A 385 17.24 51.85 -3.15
CA LEU A 385 18.10 52.76 -2.41
C LEU A 385 17.82 54.19 -2.90
N PHE A 386 17.48 55.04 -1.94
CA PHE A 386 17.78 56.47 -1.85
C PHE A 386 17.20 57.44 -2.90
N PHE A 387 16.22 58.22 -2.44
CA PHE A 387 16.29 59.68 -2.55
C PHE A 387 16.68 60.24 -1.18
N ALA A 388 17.98 60.47 -1.01
CA ALA A 388 18.64 61.60 -0.35
C ALA A 388 20.16 61.42 -0.51
#